data_AF-A0A840MYZ9-F1
#
_entry.id   AF-A0A840MYZ9-F1
#
_cell.length_a   1.000
_cell.length_b   1.000
_cell.length_c   1.000
_cell.angle_alpha   90.00
_cell.angle_beta   90.00
_cell.angle_gamma   90.00
#
_symmetry.space_group_name_H-M   'P 1'
#
loop_
_entity.id
_entity.type
_entity.pdbx_description
1 polymer ?
#
loop_
_entity_poly.entity_id
_entity_poly.type
_entity_poly.pdbx_seq_one_letter_code
_entity_poly.pdbx_strand_id
1 'polypeptide(L)'
;MTDIERTATDRVTREIVRFLESSKPEVLALRGAWGVGKTYLWNKLLEQTKATIGLKKYAYVSLFGLQNLNELKYSIYENTIDTKDVGIEPSLKTLQTNTDFVVKSFGTQLISVISRFKGASATLEAISFLAVRDRIVCIDDLERRGSNLRIIDVLGLVSYLTERRGCKVVMILNDEALTDTDAKDLARYQEKVIDLSLLFAPTEEESVRIALDKDAPTTHLLSQRCISLGVSNIRVIKKIERLFADVLPVLNGYHEKVAEQAASTLTLLGWAYFSRTAADDNALIDFILARRDDQMAGVFDDADEQPEQHKWDTLLDNYGYSSTDAFDLALFDGVKCGFFDEDLIKRNAEEMNERLKQMDSTKSFADAWALFHESFKDNTRDIVRALVSAMQFHAKFVTPSELNGAVSLLKTLGRERAAKYVLAHFIKRRQDEDYNFYDLASHPFTENIQDPDVLHAFAEKLKTFREERSPEEILHSIGFNHGWSQTDTKLLATLSVDDYYNMFKNLEGLRLRRVIGAALGFHGIRQQDPAYGTIADNAKAALILIGKESPLNARRLLKFHITADDLA
;
A
#
# COMPACT_ATOMS: atom_id res chain seq x y z
N MET A 1 -1.01 -21.53 38.20
CA MET A 1 0.42 -21.22 38.00
C MET A 1 0.65 -20.97 36.53
N THR A 2 0.71 -19.70 36.16
CA THR A 2 1.49 -19.21 35.02
C THR A 2 1.86 -17.78 35.41
N ASP A 3 3.02 -17.64 36.03
CA ASP A 3 3.70 -16.35 36.12
C ASP A 3 4.02 -15.93 34.68
N ILE A 4 3.09 -15.20 34.07
CA ILE A 4 3.37 -14.39 32.89
C ILE A 4 4.42 -13.38 33.37
N GLU A 5 5.60 -13.38 32.76
CA GLU A 5 6.56 -12.29 32.92
C GLU A 5 5.83 -10.97 32.72
N ARG A 6 5.57 -10.26 33.84
CA ARG A 6 4.82 -9.01 33.81
C ARG A 6 5.64 -8.00 33.02
N THR A 7 5.12 -7.62 31.86
CA THR A 7 5.74 -6.66 30.93
C THR A 7 6.00 -5.33 31.64
N ALA A 8 6.88 -4.49 31.09
CA ALA A 8 7.10 -3.15 31.62
C ALA A 8 5.78 -2.34 31.63
N THR A 9 4.96 -2.51 30.59
CA THR A 9 3.63 -1.91 30.44
C THR A 9 2.65 -2.36 31.52
N ASP A 10 2.66 -3.63 31.93
CA ASP A 10 1.82 -4.12 33.04
C ASP A 10 2.18 -3.47 34.38
N ARG A 11 3.47 -3.22 34.60
CA ARG A 11 3.95 -2.53 35.82
C ARG A 11 3.49 -1.08 35.82
N VAL A 12 3.65 -0.35 34.72
CA VAL A 12 3.16 1.03 34.56
C VAL A 12 1.65 1.09 34.80
N THR A 13 0.90 0.16 34.20
CA THR A 13 -0.56 0.08 34.35
C THR A 13 -0.98 -0.07 35.81
N ARG A 14 -0.33 -0.98 36.56
CA ARG A 14 -0.61 -1.20 37.98
C ARG A 14 -0.35 0.05 38.82
N GLU A 15 0.75 0.75 38.57
CA GLU A 15 1.08 1.98 39.32
C GLU A 15 0.08 3.12 39.03
N ILE A 16 -0.38 3.25 37.77
CA ILE A 16 -1.43 4.21 37.42
C ILE A 16 -2.75 3.86 38.12
N VAL A 17 -3.15 2.58 38.14
CA VAL A 17 -4.37 2.16 38.86
C VAL A 17 -4.25 2.44 40.36
N ARG A 18 -3.12 2.10 40.98
CA ARG A 18 -2.85 2.41 42.40
C ARG A 18 -2.90 3.91 42.68
N PHE A 19 -2.39 4.74 41.76
CA PHE A 19 -2.50 6.18 41.83
C PHE A 19 -3.98 6.61 41.79
N LEU A 20 -4.77 6.14 40.82
CA LEU A 20 -6.18 6.52 40.64
C LEU A 20 -7.08 6.13 41.84
N GLU A 21 -6.85 4.96 42.43
CA GLU A 21 -7.66 4.45 43.56
C GLU A 21 -7.34 5.13 44.89
N SER A 22 -6.11 5.61 45.06
CA SER A 22 -5.70 6.35 46.26
C SER A 22 -6.30 7.75 46.29
N SER A 23 -6.92 8.14 47.40
CA SER A 23 -7.37 9.51 47.64
C SER A 23 -6.26 10.45 48.14
N LYS A 24 -5.04 9.94 48.37
CA LYS A 24 -3.91 10.76 48.84
C LYS A 24 -3.45 11.70 47.73
N PRO A 25 -3.20 13.00 48.04
CA PRO A 25 -2.53 13.93 47.14
C PRO A 25 -1.17 13.38 46.74
N GLU A 26 -0.89 13.40 45.44
CA GLU A 26 0.28 12.77 44.85
C GLU A 26 0.47 13.31 43.42
N VAL A 27 1.73 13.41 42.98
CA VAL A 27 2.12 13.82 41.63
C VAL A 27 2.73 12.65 40.87
N LEU A 28 2.12 12.31 39.73
CA LEU A 28 2.59 11.30 38.80
C LEU A 28 3.10 11.97 37.51
N ALA A 29 4.30 11.62 37.06
CA ALA A 29 4.77 11.93 35.72
C ALA A 29 4.73 10.67 34.84
N LEU A 30 3.96 10.68 33.77
CA LEU A 30 3.90 9.64 32.75
C LEU A 30 4.68 10.10 31.50
N ARG A 31 5.90 9.60 31.37
CA ARG A 31 6.87 9.98 30.32
C ARG A 31 6.90 8.96 29.20
N GLY A 32 7.40 9.35 28.03
CA GLY A 32 7.62 8.47 26.88
C GLY A 32 7.55 9.23 25.56
N ALA A 33 7.98 8.60 24.47
CA ALA A 33 8.02 9.22 23.15
C ALA A 33 6.62 9.65 22.63
N TRP A 34 6.59 10.44 21.57
CA TRP A 34 5.33 10.82 20.93
C TRP A 34 4.64 9.62 20.28
N GLY A 35 3.32 9.58 20.39
CA GLY A 35 2.50 8.58 19.69
C GLY A 35 2.52 7.17 20.28
N VAL A 36 3.30 6.89 21.33
CA VAL A 36 3.33 5.57 22.03
C VAL A 36 2.09 5.27 22.88
N GLY A 37 1.11 6.17 22.94
CA GLY A 37 -0.19 5.89 23.55
C GLY A 37 -0.36 6.27 25.03
N LYS A 38 0.48 7.15 25.59
CA LYS A 38 0.37 7.62 27.00
C LYS A 38 -1.04 8.11 27.38
N THR A 39 -1.58 9.07 26.63
CA THR A 39 -2.93 9.63 26.87
C THR A 39 -4.02 8.58 26.70
N TYR A 40 -3.85 7.66 25.73
CA TYR A 40 -4.78 6.54 25.54
C TYR A 40 -4.79 5.59 26.74
N LEU A 41 -3.60 5.19 27.22
CA LEU A 41 -3.46 4.37 28.43
C LEU A 41 -4.11 5.05 29.63
N TRP A 42 -3.80 6.33 29.85
CA TRP A 42 -4.38 7.11 30.94
C TRP A 42 -5.91 7.11 30.89
N ASN A 43 -6.50 7.47 29.75
CA ASN A 43 -7.95 7.53 29.58
C ASN A 43 -8.61 6.16 29.76
N LYS A 44 -7.98 5.09 29.24
CA LYS A 44 -8.46 3.72 29.40
C LYS A 44 -8.51 3.31 30.87
N LEU A 45 -7.45 3.59 31.63
CA LEU A 45 -7.38 3.23 33.05
C LEU A 45 -8.31 4.11 33.90
N LEU A 46 -8.46 5.39 33.55
CA LEU A 46 -9.42 6.28 34.19
C LEU A 46 -10.86 5.77 34.02
N GLU A 47 -11.22 5.33 32.81
CA GLU A 47 -12.53 4.73 32.52
C GLU A 47 -12.74 3.42 33.29
N GLN A 48 -11.74 2.53 33.31
CA GLN A 48 -11.81 1.23 34.00
C GLN A 48 -11.91 1.36 35.53
N THR A 49 -11.34 2.42 36.11
CA THR A 49 -11.30 2.64 37.57
C THR A 49 -12.40 3.56 38.08
N LYS A 50 -13.36 4.00 37.25
CA LYS A 50 -14.46 4.90 37.64
C LYS A 50 -15.15 4.54 38.96
N ALA A 51 -15.34 3.24 39.22
CA ALA A 51 -16.01 2.75 40.42
C ALA A 51 -15.13 2.87 41.69
N THR A 52 -13.82 2.67 41.56
CA THR A 52 -12.86 2.59 42.68
C THR A 52 -12.02 3.86 42.85
N ILE A 53 -12.16 4.84 41.95
CA ILE A 53 -11.37 6.07 41.94
C ILE A 53 -11.52 6.87 43.25
N GLY A 54 -10.38 7.27 43.80
CA GLY A 54 -10.28 7.86 45.15
C GLY A 54 -10.81 9.29 45.24
N LEU A 55 -10.76 10.06 44.14
CA LEU A 55 -11.31 11.41 44.05
C LEU A 55 -12.41 11.46 42.99
N LYS A 56 -13.50 12.19 43.26
CA LYS A 56 -14.72 12.17 42.42
C LYS A 56 -14.79 13.26 41.37
N LYS A 57 -13.80 14.15 41.32
CA LYS A 57 -13.67 15.19 40.30
C LYS A 57 -12.41 14.95 39.47
N TYR A 58 -12.50 15.23 38.17
CA TYR A 58 -11.40 15.11 37.21
C TYR A 58 -11.37 16.32 36.28
N ALA A 59 -10.18 16.80 35.93
CA ALA A 59 -9.99 17.81 34.90
C ALA A 59 -8.86 17.38 33.96
N TYR A 60 -9.12 17.38 32.66
CA TYR A 60 -8.11 17.21 31.63
C TYR A 60 -7.77 18.57 31.02
N VAL A 61 -6.48 18.88 30.92
CA VAL A 61 -5.96 20.11 30.33
C VAL A 61 -4.75 19.79 29.48
N SER A 62 -4.83 20.04 28.17
CA SER A 62 -3.64 20.08 27.30
C SER A 62 -3.00 21.46 27.43
N LEU A 63 -1.68 21.50 27.62
CA LEU A 63 -0.92 22.74 27.64
C LEU A 63 -0.66 23.29 26.23
N PHE A 64 -1.01 22.56 25.18
CA PHE A 64 -0.76 22.97 23.81
C PHE A 64 -1.34 24.35 23.52
N GLY A 65 -0.46 25.32 23.25
CA GLY A 65 -0.84 26.70 22.92
C GLY A 65 -1.19 27.62 24.10
N LEU A 66 -1.30 27.12 25.34
CA LEU A 66 -1.56 27.95 26.52
C LEU A 66 -0.38 28.88 26.81
N GLN A 67 -0.66 30.18 27.02
CA GLN A 67 0.37 31.21 27.07
C GLN A 67 0.77 31.63 28.47
N ASN A 68 -0.06 31.39 29.48
CA ASN A 68 0.23 31.88 30.84
C ASN A 68 -0.46 31.05 31.95
N LEU A 69 -0.03 31.32 33.18
CA LEU A 69 -0.48 30.59 34.36
C LEU A 69 -1.98 30.79 34.67
N ASN A 70 -2.57 31.93 34.30
CA ASN A 70 -3.99 32.19 34.55
C ASN A 70 -4.88 31.38 33.62
N GLU A 71 -4.54 31.30 32.33
CA GLU A 71 -5.21 30.42 31.36
C GLU A 71 -5.19 28.96 31.82
N LEU A 72 -4.05 28.47 32.33
CA LEU A 72 -3.95 27.12 32.89
C LEU A 72 -4.89 26.93 34.10
N LYS A 73 -4.87 27.85 35.07
CA LYS A 73 -5.76 27.78 36.25
C LYS A 73 -7.23 27.80 35.85
N TYR A 74 -7.61 28.64 34.89
CA TYR A 74 -8.97 28.73 34.38
C TYR A 74 -9.37 27.45 33.65
N SER A 75 -8.52 26.92 32.78
CA SER A 75 -8.77 25.68 32.03
C SER A 75 -8.96 24.47 32.95
N ILE A 76 -8.22 24.37 34.06
CA ILE A 76 -8.45 23.31 35.06
C ILE A 76 -9.86 23.40 35.66
N TYR A 77 -10.31 24.61 35.98
CA TYR A 77 -11.65 24.82 36.51
C TYR A 77 -12.73 24.51 35.47
N GLU A 78 -12.57 25.05 34.26
CA GLU A 78 -13.51 24.93 33.15
C GLU A 78 -13.75 23.47 32.77
N ASN A 79 -12.66 22.69 32.64
CA ASN A 79 -12.70 21.28 32.23
C ASN A 79 -12.96 20.30 33.38
N THR A 80 -13.33 20.79 34.57
CA THR A 80 -13.65 19.91 35.70
C THR A 80 -15.00 19.19 35.46
N ILE A 81 -14.99 17.86 35.55
CA ILE A 81 -16.17 16.98 35.50
C ILE A 81 -16.23 16.07 36.72
N ASP A 82 -17.37 15.41 36.97
CA ASP A 82 -17.41 14.27 37.87
C ASP A 82 -16.78 13.04 37.19
N THR A 83 -16.06 12.21 37.95
CA THR A 83 -15.36 11.04 37.40
C THR A 83 -16.31 9.99 36.82
N LYS A 84 -17.55 9.93 37.30
CA LYS A 84 -18.61 9.11 36.69
C LYS A 84 -18.94 9.52 35.25
N ASP A 85 -18.69 10.78 34.88
CA ASP A 85 -19.00 11.37 33.58
C ASP A 85 -17.78 11.36 32.63
N VAL A 86 -16.65 10.78 33.04
CA VAL A 86 -15.47 10.55 32.16
C VAL A 86 -15.92 9.77 30.91
N GLY A 87 -15.33 10.06 29.75
CA GLY A 87 -15.72 9.41 28.48
C GLY A 87 -16.98 9.97 27.81
N ILE A 88 -17.66 10.94 28.45
CA ILE A 88 -18.71 11.76 27.85
C ILE A 88 -18.08 13.10 27.47
N GLU A 89 -18.24 13.56 26.22
CA GLU A 89 -17.68 14.85 25.78
C GLU A 89 -18.16 16.00 26.68
N PRO A 90 -17.26 16.94 27.06
CA PRO A 90 -17.65 18.13 27.81
C PRO A 90 -18.69 18.91 27.01
N SER A 91 -19.87 19.11 27.59
CA SER A 91 -20.95 19.86 26.95
C SER A 91 -21.14 21.21 27.63
N LEU A 92 -21.95 22.09 27.04
CA LEU A 92 -22.39 23.34 27.67
C LEU A 92 -23.00 23.12 29.07
N LYS A 93 -23.50 21.91 29.37
CA LYS A 93 -23.97 21.54 30.72
C LYS A 93 -22.84 21.50 31.74
N THR A 94 -21.63 21.10 31.37
CA THR A 94 -20.44 21.07 32.24
C THR A 94 -20.06 22.47 32.70
N LEU A 95 -20.11 23.45 31.78
CA LEU A 95 -19.86 24.85 32.10
C LEU A 95 -20.93 25.41 33.05
N GLN A 96 -22.20 25.07 32.83
CA GLN A 96 -23.32 25.47 33.69
C GLN A 96 -23.22 24.86 35.10
N THR A 97 -22.89 23.56 35.24
CA THR A 97 -22.71 22.94 36.54
C THR A 97 -21.51 23.50 37.31
N ASN A 98 -20.40 23.79 36.63
CA ASN A 98 -19.23 24.39 37.26
C ASN A 98 -19.50 25.82 37.72
N THR A 99 -20.22 26.62 36.93
CA THR A 99 -20.64 27.98 37.32
C THR A 99 -21.65 27.97 38.46
N ASP A 100 -22.65 27.08 38.43
CA ASP A 100 -23.62 26.89 39.51
C ASP A 100 -22.96 26.49 40.84
N PHE A 101 -21.92 25.67 40.80
CA PHE A 101 -21.17 25.27 41.99
C PHE A 101 -20.45 26.47 42.63
N VAL A 102 -19.86 27.36 41.83
CA VAL A 102 -19.22 28.58 42.34
C VAL A 102 -20.25 29.52 42.95
N VAL A 103 -21.39 29.72 42.28
CA VAL A 103 -22.48 30.55 42.80
C VAL A 103 -23.03 29.99 44.11
N LYS A 104 -23.19 28.68 44.24
CA LYS A 104 -23.65 28.06 45.50
C LYS A 104 -22.61 28.11 46.61
N SER A 105 -21.33 27.88 46.29
CA SER A 105 -20.26 27.78 47.27
C SER A 105 -19.77 29.14 47.79
N PHE A 106 -19.89 30.19 46.97
CA PHE A 106 -19.33 31.50 47.26
C PHE A 106 -20.35 32.65 47.11
N GLY A 107 -21.59 32.40 46.69
CA GLY A 107 -22.56 33.42 46.26
C GLY A 107 -22.84 34.56 47.24
N THR A 108 -22.93 34.29 48.54
CA THR A 108 -23.17 35.35 49.55
C THR A 108 -21.95 36.27 49.74
N GLN A 109 -20.75 35.73 49.58
CA GLN A 109 -19.49 36.50 49.68
C GLN A 109 -19.18 37.22 48.36
N LEU A 110 -19.54 36.61 47.22
CA LEU A 110 -19.28 37.10 45.86
C LEU A 110 -20.02 38.38 45.50
N ILE A 111 -21.30 38.48 45.84
CA ILE A 111 -22.13 39.66 45.52
C ILE A 111 -21.52 40.92 46.15
N SER A 112 -20.90 40.81 47.32
CA SER A 112 -20.26 41.93 48.02
C SER A 112 -18.89 42.36 47.46
N VAL A 113 -18.18 41.47 46.77
CA VAL A 113 -16.83 41.69 46.23
C VAL A 113 -16.90 42.12 44.76
N ILE A 114 -17.75 41.46 43.97
CA ILE A 114 -17.95 41.76 42.55
C ILE A 114 -18.56 43.17 42.37
N SER A 115 -19.46 43.59 43.27
CA SER A 115 -20.03 44.94 43.25
C SER A 115 -19.03 46.06 43.54
N ARG A 116 -17.85 45.75 44.11
CA ARG A 116 -16.79 46.72 44.44
C ARG A 116 -15.68 46.83 43.40
N PHE A 117 -15.58 45.88 42.46
CA PHE A 117 -14.52 45.85 41.45
C PHE A 117 -15.09 45.95 40.03
N LYS A 118 -14.70 47.00 39.28
CA LYS A 118 -15.13 47.25 37.89
C LYS A 118 -14.53 46.28 36.84
N GLY A 119 -13.83 45.23 37.27
CA GLY A 119 -13.23 44.20 36.40
C GLY A 119 -13.79 42.81 36.73
N ALA A 120 -14.90 42.44 36.09
CA ALA A 120 -15.63 41.22 36.42
C ALA A 120 -14.88 39.92 36.04
N SER A 121 -14.07 39.91 34.97
CA SER A 121 -13.39 38.71 34.46
C SER A 121 -12.25 38.22 35.35
N ALA A 122 -11.28 39.08 35.67
CA ALA A 122 -10.12 38.72 36.49
C ALA A 122 -10.51 38.30 37.92
N THR A 123 -11.58 38.90 38.47
CA THR A 123 -12.12 38.51 39.78
C THR A 123 -12.74 37.11 39.70
N LEU A 124 -13.56 36.84 38.66
CA LEU A 124 -14.20 35.54 38.43
C LEU A 124 -13.18 34.41 38.28
N GLU A 125 -12.07 34.63 37.56
CA GLU A 125 -10.99 33.65 37.40
C GLU A 125 -10.33 33.28 38.74
N ALA A 126 -10.00 34.27 39.56
CA ALA A 126 -9.39 34.04 40.88
C ALA A 126 -10.31 33.24 41.81
N ILE A 127 -11.61 33.55 41.78
CA ILE A 127 -12.65 32.84 42.55
C ILE A 127 -12.82 31.40 42.04
N SER A 128 -12.87 31.23 40.72
CA SER A 128 -13.03 29.92 40.08
C SER A 128 -11.89 28.98 40.46
N PHE A 129 -10.67 29.51 40.54
CA PHE A 129 -9.53 28.75 41.03
C PHE A 129 -9.63 28.39 42.52
N LEU A 130 -10.33 29.15 43.36
CA LEU A 130 -10.58 28.75 44.76
C LEU A 130 -11.41 27.47 44.85
N ALA A 131 -12.30 27.24 43.90
CA ALA A 131 -13.09 26.03 43.79
C ALA A 131 -12.23 24.82 43.35
N VAL A 132 -11.01 25.02 42.86
CA VAL A 132 -10.09 23.95 42.45
C VAL A 132 -9.47 23.26 43.66
N ARG A 133 -10.15 22.20 44.13
CA ARG A 133 -9.77 21.34 45.27
C ARG A 133 -10.21 19.89 45.06
N ASP A 134 -9.56 18.98 45.78
CA ASP A 134 -9.91 17.56 46.00
C ASP A 134 -10.29 16.83 44.71
N ARG A 135 -9.44 16.95 43.68
CA ARG A 135 -9.64 16.35 42.35
C ARG A 135 -8.38 15.79 41.74
N ILE A 136 -8.54 15.00 40.68
CA ILE A 136 -7.45 14.60 39.80
C ILE A 136 -7.33 15.65 38.68
N VAL A 137 -6.13 16.16 38.44
CA VAL A 137 -5.81 17.08 37.35
C VAL A 137 -4.83 16.40 36.40
N CYS A 138 -5.21 16.22 35.15
CA CYS A 138 -4.35 15.75 34.06
C CYS A 138 -3.85 16.93 33.26
N ILE A 139 -2.53 17.11 33.28
CA ILE A 139 -1.81 18.12 32.52
C ILE A 139 -1.04 17.38 31.42
N ASP A 140 -1.46 17.57 30.17
CA ASP A 140 -0.89 16.88 28.98
C ASP A 140 -0.12 17.87 28.09
N ASP A 141 0.66 17.36 27.14
CA ASP A 141 1.45 18.11 26.16
C ASP A 141 2.40 19.19 26.79
N LEU A 142 3.06 18.87 27.91
CA LEU A 142 3.95 19.81 28.62
C LEU A 142 5.05 20.41 27.72
N GLU A 143 5.58 19.59 26.82
CA GLU A 143 6.62 19.97 25.87
C GLU A 143 6.12 20.92 24.76
N ARG A 144 4.81 21.09 24.62
CA ARG A 144 4.20 21.93 23.57
C ARG A 144 3.44 23.15 24.12
N ARG A 145 3.70 23.51 25.38
CA ARG A 145 3.17 24.73 26.00
C ARG A 145 3.60 26.00 25.25
N GLY A 146 2.83 27.07 25.38
CA GLY A 146 3.19 28.38 24.82
C GLY A 146 4.49 28.90 25.42
N SER A 147 5.29 29.62 24.63
CA SER A 147 6.63 30.10 25.02
C SER A 147 6.63 31.03 26.24
N ASN A 148 5.50 31.67 26.53
CA ASN A 148 5.34 32.56 27.69
C ASN A 148 4.99 31.81 28.99
N LEU A 149 4.58 30.54 28.91
CA LEU A 149 4.30 29.69 30.06
C LEU A 149 5.52 28.84 30.37
N ARG A 150 6.32 29.24 31.36
CA ARG A 150 7.56 28.51 31.70
C ARG A 150 7.22 27.22 32.45
N ILE A 151 8.06 26.19 32.26
CA ILE A 151 7.87 24.90 32.93
C ILE A 151 7.88 25.04 34.46
N ILE A 152 8.71 25.94 34.99
CA ILE A 152 8.77 26.24 36.42
C ILE A 152 7.46 26.82 36.97
N ASP A 153 6.70 27.58 36.16
CA ASP A 153 5.42 28.15 36.59
C ASP A 153 4.35 27.04 36.67
N VAL A 154 4.38 26.09 35.73
CA VAL A 154 3.54 24.89 35.74
C VAL A 154 3.88 24.03 36.97
N LEU A 155 5.16 23.71 37.20
CA LEU A 155 5.59 22.91 38.35
C LEU A 155 5.25 23.57 39.68
N GLY A 156 5.36 24.90 39.77
CA GLY A 156 4.90 25.67 40.93
C GLY A 156 3.41 25.53 41.19
N LEU A 157 2.58 25.50 40.13
CA LEU A 157 1.15 25.23 40.25
C LEU A 157 0.87 23.79 40.69
N VAL A 158 1.59 22.81 40.14
CA VAL A 158 1.45 21.39 40.50
C VAL A 158 1.70 21.20 41.99
N SER A 159 2.82 21.69 42.53
CA SER A 159 3.12 21.66 43.96
C SER A 159 2.05 22.36 44.80
N TYR A 160 1.53 23.51 44.35
CA TYR A 160 0.44 24.20 45.06
C TYR A 160 -0.86 23.38 45.10
N LEU A 161 -1.24 22.74 43.98
CA LEU A 161 -2.44 21.91 43.89
C LEU A 161 -2.36 20.69 44.81
N THR A 162 -1.22 20.02 44.87
CA THR A 162 -1.05 18.83 45.72
C THR A 162 -0.93 19.21 47.19
N GLU A 163 -0.06 20.15 47.55
CA GLU A 163 0.22 20.51 48.96
C GLU A 163 -0.90 21.30 49.64
N ARG A 164 -1.65 22.13 48.90
CA ARG A 164 -2.63 23.08 49.49
C ARG A 164 -4.08 22.84 49.08
N ARG A 165 -4.32 22.05 48.03
CA ARG A 165 -5.66 21.85 47.46
C ARG A 165 -6.15 20.41 47.51
N GLY A 166 -5.36 19.48 48.06
CA GLY A 166 -5.75 18.08 48.18
C GLY A 166 -5.87 17.38 46.81
N CYS A 167 -5.29 17.96 45.77
CA CYS A 167 -5.40 17.42 44.43
C CYS A 167 -4.37 16.31 44.19
N LYS A 168 -4.72 15.43 43.26
CA LYS A 168 -3.76 14.57 42.58
C LYS A 168 -3.44 15.17 41.23
N VAL A 169 -2.18 15.12 40.82
CA VAL A 169 -1.77 15.65 39.51
C VAL A 169 -1.07 14.55 38.73
N VAL A 170 -1.50 14.33 37.50
CA VAL A 170 -0.74 13.55 36.52
C VAL A 170 -0.26 14.47 35.41
N MET A 171 1.04 14.41 35.13
CA MET A 171 1.69 15.10 34.03
C MET A 171 2.00 14.08 32.94
N ILE A 172 1.49 14.28 31.75
CA ILE A 172 1.82 13.48 30.57
C ILE A 172 2.74 14.32 29.70
N LEU A 173 3.91 13.77 29.34
CA LEU A 173 4.94 14.51 28.62
C LEU A 173 5.81 13.60 27.75
N ASN A 174 6.46 14.21 26.77
CA ASN A 174 7.65 13.68 26.11
C ASN A 174 8.87 14.48 26.60
N ASP A 175 9.67 13.89 27.48
CA ASP A 175 10.85 14.55 28.07
C ASP A 175 11.99 14.74 27.07
N GLU A 176 12.11 13.88 26.06
CA GLU A 176 13.12 14.00 24.99
C GLU A 176 12.81 15.14 24.02
N ALA A 177 11.56 15.59 23.95
CA ALA A 177 11.13 16.69 23.09
C ALA A 177 11.14 18.06 23.78
N LEU A 178 11.56 18.11 25.04
CA LEU A 178 11.75 19.38 25.76
C LEU A 178 12.97 20.13 25.20
N THR A 179 12.92 21.46 25.27
CA THR A 179 14.12 22.28 25.03
C THR A 179 15.18 21.97 26.10
N ASP A 180 16.47 22.17 25.78
CA ASP A 180 17.56 21.96 26.74
C ASP A 180 17.34 22.70 28.08
N THR A 181 16.79 23.91 28.01
CA THR A 181 16.47 24.71 29.20
C THR A 181 15.36 24.06 30.01
N ASP A 182 14.27 23.63 29.35
CA ASP A 182 13.14 23.00 30.03
C ASP A 182 13.49 21.64 30.62
N ALA A 183 14.30 20.84 29.92
CA ALA A 183 14.78 19.55 30.41
C ALA A 183 15.60 19.72 31.70
N LYS A 184 16.47 20.73 31.74
CA LYS A 184 17.26 21.08 32.95
C LYS A 184 16.37 21.56 34.09
N ASP A 185 15.40 22.43 33.81
CA ASP A 185 14.47 22.91 34.84
C ASP A 185 13.61 21.76 35.38
N LEU A 186 13.07 20.90 34.52
CA LEU A 186 12.32 19.73 34.95
C LEU A 186 13.17 18.82 35.85
N ALA A 187 14.37 18.44 35.41
CA ALA A 187 15.27 17.59 36.19
C ALA A 187 15.62 18.19 37.56
N ARG A 188 15.83 19.51 37.63
CA ARG A 188 16.15 20.22 38.87
C ARG A 188 15.01 20.19 39.90
N TYR A 189 13.76 20.30 39.44
CA TYR A 189 12.59 20.38 40.34
C TYR A 189 11.88 19.03 40.50
N GLN A 190 12.22 18.02 39.71
CA GLN A 190 11.59 16.71 39.70
C GLN A 190 11.57 16.06 41.08
N GLU A 191 12.70 16.00 41.80
CA GLU A 191 12.77 15.40 43.14
C GLU A 191 11.76 16.01 44.12
N LYS A 192 11.55 17.32 44.03
CA LYS A 192 10.68 18.06 44.94
C LYS A 192 9.20 17.98 44.58
N VAL A 193 8.89 17.92 43.28
CA VAL A 193 7.51 18.08 42.78
C VAL A 193 6.88 16.76 42.38
N ILE A 194 7.65 15.78 41.88
CA ILE A 194 7.13 14.55 41.29
C ILE A 194 7.37 13.38 42.25
N ASP A 195 6.30 12.82 42.80
CA ASP A 195 6.36 11.68 43.74
C ASP A 195 6.65 10.36 43.00
N LEU A 196 6.11 10.21 41.78
CA LEU A 196 6.24 9.00 40.97
C LEU A 196 6.51 9.37 39.52
N SER A 197 7.55 8.80 38.92
CA SER A 197 7.91 8.99 37.51
C SER A 197 7.92 7.65 36.79
N LEU A 198 6.99 7.47 35.84
CA LEU A 198 6.82 6.25 35.05
C LEU A 198 7.25 6.51 33.60
N LEU A 199 8.09 5.64 33.06
CA LEU A 199 8.40 5.59 31.64
C LEU A 199 7.45 4.61 30.96
N PHE A 200 6.63 5.10 30.04
CA PHE A 200 5.80 4.28 29.17
C PHE A 200 6.43 4.15 27.79
N ALA A 201 7.07 3.01 27.58
CA ALA A 201 7.74 2.63 26.34
C ALA A 201 7.29 1.20 25.98
N PRO A 202 6.09 1.04 25.37
CA PRO A 202 5.61 -0.26 24.96
C PRO A 202 6.51 -0.86 23.88
N THR A 203 6.63 -2.20 23.85
CA THR A 203 7.31 -2.88 22.74
C THR A 203 6.53 -2.70 21.43
N GLU A 204 7.14 -3.06 20.31
CA GLU A 204 6.51 -3.07 18.99
C GLU A 204 5.24 -3.94 19.00
N GLU A 205 5.30 -5.13 19.60
CA GLU A 205 4.15 -6.02 19.70
C GLU A 205 3.06 -5.45 20.62
N GLU A 206 3.44 -4.79 21.72
CA GLU A 206 2.49 -4.08 22.58
C GLU A 206 1.81 -2.93 21.82
N SER A 207 2.59 -2.16 21.07
CA SER A 207 2.13 -1.04 20.27
C SER A 207 1.14 -1.49 19.20
N VAL A 208 1.45 -2.58 18.49
CA VAL A 208 0.54 -3.21 17.52
C VAL A 208 -0.73 -3.71 18.20
N ARG A 209 -0.64 -4.38 19.36
CA ARG A 209 -1.82 -4.83 20.13
C ARG A 209 -2.70 -3.69 20.62
N ILE A 210 -2.11 -2.54 20.93
CA ILE A 210 -2.86 -1.34 21.33
C ILE A 210 -3.50 -0.67 20.11
N ALA A 211 -2.78 -0.63 18.99
CA ALA A 211 -3.19 0.06 17.78
C ALA A 211 -4.26 -0.72 17.00
N LEU A 212 -4.06 -2.01 16.73
CA LEU A 212 -4.91 -2.77 15.80
C LEU A 212 -6.00 -3.55 16.53
N ASP A 213 -7.19 -3.62 15.94
CA ASP A 213 -8.25 -4.48 16.46
C ASP A 213 -7.96 -5.94 16.09
N LYS A 214 -7.84 -6.82 17.08
CA LYS A 214 -7.54 -8.25 16.89
C LYS A 214 -8.51 -8.96 15.95
N ASP A 215 -9.75 -8.48 15.84
CA ASP A 215 -10.81 -9.12 15.07
C ASP A 215 -10.94 -8.51 13.65
N ALA A 216 -10.19 -7.46 13.34
CA ALA A 216 -10.22 -6.80 12.03
C ALA A 216 -9.43 -7.58 10.97
N PRO A 217 -9.95 -7.72 9.73
CA PRO A 217 -9.23 -8.36 8.63
C PRO A 217 -7.90 -7.69 8.29
N THR A 218 -7.73 -6.40 8.55
CA THR A 218 -6.47 -5.69 8.29
C THR A 218 -5.33 -6.14 9.22
N THR A 219 -5.65 -6.61 10.43
CA THR A 219 -4.67 -6.85 11.50
C THR A 219 -3.68 -7.95 11.16
N HIS A 220 -4.13 -9.05 10.56
CA HIS A 220 -3.25 -10.16 10.20
C HIS A 220 -2.21 -9.77 9.14
N LEU A 221 -2.57 -8.86 8.22
CA LEU A 221 -1.66 -8.38 7.19
C LEU A 221 -0.70 -7.31 7.70
N LEU A 222 -1.10 -6.47 8.64
CA LEU A 222 -0.27 -5.35 9.09
C LEU A 222 0.64 -5.68 10.27
N SER A 223 0.23 -6.55 11.18
CA SER A 223 0.89 -6.74 12.48
C SER A 223 2.38 -7.10 12.37
N GLN A 224 2.71 -8.17 11.65
CA GLN A 224 4.10 -8.63 11.50
C GLN A 224 4.96 -7.60 10.75
N ARG A 225 4.36 -6.89 9.79
CA ARG A 225 5.03 -5.84 9.01
C ARG A 225 5.37 -4.61 9.85
N CYS A 226 4.47 -4.20 10.74
CA CYS A 226 4.75 -3.10 11.68
C CYS A 226 5.83 -3.51 12.69
N ILE A 227 5.81 -4.76 13.17
CA ILE A 227 6.82 -5.28 14.11
C ILE A 227 8.19 -5.35 13.43
N SER A 228 8.29 -5.88 12.21
CA SER A 228 9.56 -6.02 11.49
C SER A 228 10.22 -4.68 11.16
N LEU A 229 9.43 -3.62 10.96
CA LEU A 229 9.94 -2.25 10.78
C LEU A 229 10.26 -1.51 12.09
N GLY A 230 9.98 -2.10 13.26
CA GLY A 230 10.20 -1.42 14.54
C GLY A 230 9.20 -0.30 14.83
N VAL A 231 7.97 -0.38 14.29
CA VAL A 231 6.99 0.71 14.47
C VAL A 231 6.37 0.65 15.86
N SER A 232 6.79 1.55 16.75
CA SER A 232 6.23 1.71 18.10
C SER A 232 5.23 2.86 18.24
N ASN A 233 5.12 3.72 17.21
CA ASN A 233 4.18 4.85 17.21
C ASN A 233 2.78 4.39 16.78
N ILE A 234 1.88 4.23 17.76
CA ILE A 234 0.49 3.81 17.54
C ILE A 234 -0.27 4.73 16.57
N ARG A 235 0.03 6.03 16.54
CA ARG A 235 -0.61 6.95 15.59
C ARG A 235 -0.19 6.66 14.14
N VAL A 236 1.06 6.26 13.92
CA VAL A 236 1.54 5.84 12.59
C VAL A 236 0.87 4.53 12.19
N ILE A 237 0.81 3.54 13.08
CA ILE A 237 0.11 2.27 12.83
C ILE A 237 -1.35 2.50 12.47
N LYS A 238 -2.08 3.36 13.22
CA LYS A 238 -3.48 3.70 12.92
C LYS A 238 -3.68 4.41 11.58
N LYS A 239 -2.73 5.25 11.15
CA LYS A 239 -2.79 5.87 9.82
C LYS A 239 -2.61 4.83 8.72
N ILE A 240 -1.65 3.93 8.88
CA ILE A 240 -1.42 2.81 7.94
C ILE A 240 -2.66 1.90 7.88
N GLU A 241 -3.22 1.53 9.04
CA GLU A 241 -4.44 0.71 9.13
C GLU A 241 -5.60 1.36 8.36
N ARG A 242 -5.81 2.67 8.53
CA ARG A 242 -6.85 3.40 7.82
C ARG A 242 -6.64 3.38 6.31
N LEU A 243 -5.42 3.69 5.85
CA LEU A 243 -5.10 3.67 4.42
C LEU A 243 -5.32 2.28 3.82
N PHE A 244 -4.90 1.22 4.53
CA PHE A 244 -5.11 -0.14 4.06
C PHE A 244 -6.58 -0.55 4.10
N ALA A 245 -7.35 -0.13 5.11
CA ALA A 245 -8.79 -0.37 5.18
C ALA A 245 -9.56 0.32 4.03
N ASP A 246 -9.06 1.46 3.53
CA ASP A 246 -9.63 2.15 2.37
C ASP A 246 -9.32 1.39 1.05
N VAL A 247 -8.13 0.78 0.93
CA VAL A 247 -7.71 0.04 -0.27
C VAL A 247 -8.25 -1.39 -0.31
N LEU A 248 -8.30 -2.09 0.83
CA LEU A 248 -8.63 -3.53 0.88
C LEU A 248 -9.95 -3.88 0.17
N PRO A 249 -11.06 -3.11 0.30
CA PRO A 249 -12.30 -3.40 -0.41
C PRO A 249 -12.16 -3.36 -1.93
N VAL A 250 -11.28 -2.50 -2.46
CA VAL A 250 -10.98 -2.37 -3.89
C VAL A 250 -10.27 -3.61 -4.42
N LEU A 251 -9.52 -4.30 -3.55
CA LEU A 251 -8.73 -5.48 -3.91
C LEU A 251 -9.51 -6.81 -3.80
N ASN A 252 -10.78 -6.76 -3.39
CA ASN A 252 -11.60 -7.95 -3.26
C ASN A 252 -11.75 -8.69 -4.59
N GLY A 253 -11.43 -9.99 -4.59
CA GLY A 253 -11.51 -10.85 -5.77
C GLY A 253 -10.21 -10.97 -6.56
N TYR A 254 -9.17 -10.23 -6.19
CA TYR A 254 -7.81 -10.45 -6.69
C TYR A 254 -7.07 -11.55 -5.91
N HIS A 255 -5.96 -11.99 -6.48
CA HIS A 255 -5.04 -12.93 -5.83
C HIS A 255 -4.58 -12.38 -4.45
N GLU A 256 -4.48 -13.24 -3.42
CA GLU A 256 -4.17 -12.84 -2.03
C GLU A 256 -2.89 -11.98 -1.92
N LYS A 257 -1.85 -12.35 -2.69
CA LYS A 257 -0.59 -11.60 -2.78
C LYS A 257 -0.74 -10.14 -3.21
N VAL A 258 -1.80 -9.76 -3.91
CA VAL A 258 -2.07 -8.35 -4.25
C VAL A 258 -2.39 -7.55 -2.99
N ALA A 259 -3.24 -8.10 -2.11
CA ALA A 259 -3.54 -7.49 -0.82
C ALA A 259 -2.31 -7.53 0.12
N GLU A 260 -1.50 -8.58 0.06
CA GLU A 260 -0.26 -8.67 0.82
C GLU A 260 0.80 -7.65 0.39
N GLN A 261 0.96 -7.42 -0.92
CA GLN A 261 1.84 -6.37 -1.43
C GLN A 261 1.30 -4.98 -1.04
N ALA A 262 0.00 -4.73 -1.18
CA ALA A 262 -0.59 -3.47 -0.74
C ALA A 262 -0.36 -3.20 0.75
N ALA A 263 -0.55 -4.22 1.60
CA ALA A 263 -0.24 -4.13 3.03
C ALA A 263 1.25 -3.87 3.29
N SER A 264 2.14 -4.52 2.53
CA SER A 264 3.59 -4.32 2.58
C SER A 264 3.96 -2.88 2.27
N THR A 265 3.56 -2.41 1.10
CA THR A 265 3.91 -1.10 0.58
C THR A 265 3.34 0.02 1.44
N LEU A 266 2.05 -0.06 1.82
CA LEU A 266 1.44 0.94 2.68
C LEU A 266 2.06 0.97 4.09
N THR A 267 2.53 -0.17 4.59
CA THR A 267 3.22 -0.21 5.89
C THR A 267 4.61 0.42 5.78
N LEU A 268 5.41 0.03 4.79
CA LEU A 268 6.77 0.54 4.57
C LEU A 268 6.77 2.04 4.25
N LEU A 269 6.06 2.44 3.20
CA LEU A 269 6.06 3.83 2.75
C LEU A 269 5.22 4.72 3.66
N GLY A 270 4.17 4.19 4.29
CA GLY A 270 3.43 4.90 5.33
C GLY A 270 4.28 5.16 6.57
N TRP A 271 5.04 4.16 7.03
CA TRP A 271 5.99 4.34 8.14
C TRP A 271 7.07 5.37 7.77
N ALA A 272 7.72 5.21 6.62
CA ALA A 272 8.76 6.11 6.16
C ALA A 272 8.24 7.55 6.01
N TYR A 273 7.01 7.74 5.52
CA TYR A 273 6.43 9.06 5.32
C TYR A 273 5.92 9.73 6.60
N PHE A 274 5.20 9.00 7.46
CA PHE A 274 4.55 9.55 8.66
C PHE A 274 5.47 9.64 9.87
N SER A 275 6.60 8.95 9.88
CA SER A 275 7.58 9.01 10.97
C SER A 275 8.56 10.19 10.80
N ARG A 276 8.50 10.91 9.68
CA ARG A 276 9.40 12.04 9.41
C ARG A 276 9.23 13.19 10.42
N THR A 277 10.35 13.77 10.80
CA THR A 277 10.45 15.03 11.52
C THR A 277 10.68 16.20 10.56
N ALA A 278 10.62 17.44 11.07
CA ALA A 278 10.92 18.63 10.28
C ALA A 278 12.40 18.71 9.82
N ALA A 279 13.28 17.90 10.43
CA ALA A 279 14.69 17.81 10.07
C ALA A 279 14.99 16.68 9.07
N ASP A 280 14.03 15.80 8.82
CA ASP A 280 14.23 14.63 7.96
C ASP A 280 14.08 15.05 6.49
N ASP A 281 14.99 14.56 5.65
CA ASP A 281 14.86 14.65 4.20
C ASP A 281 14.01 13.49 3.64
N ASN A 282 13.89 13.43 2.31
CA ASN A 282 13.17 12.35 1.63
C ASN A 282 14.08 11.19 1.20
N ALA A 283 15.34 11.15 1.63
CA ALA A 283 16.34 10.25 1.04
C ALA A 283 15.97 8.77 1.15
N LEU A 284 15.44 8.32 2.31
CA LEU A 284 14.96 6.95 2.47
C LEU A 284 13.78 6.64 1.52
N ILE A 285 12.83 7.56 1.38
CA ILE A 285 11.68 7.37 0.50
C ILE A 285 12.16 7.31 -0.95
N ASP A 286 12.99 8.25 -1.35
CA ASP A 286 13.55 8.32 -2.71
C ASP A 286 14.36 7.05 -3.02
N PHE A 287 15.11 6.52 -2.05
CA PHE A 287 15.83 5.25 -2.14
C PHE A 287 14.89 4.07 -2.36
N ILE A 288 13.82 3.94 -1.55
CA ILE A 288 12.81 2.88 -1.71
C ILE A 288 12.19 2.97 -3.12
N LEU A 289 11.79 4.17 -3.52
CA LEU A 289 11.14 4.41 -4.81
C LEU A 289 12.08 4.20 -6.01
N ALA A 290 13.39 4.32 -5.84
CA ALA A 290 14.39 4.12 -6.89
C ALA A 290 14.68 2.64 -7.18
N ARG A 291 14.34 1.71 -6.26
CA ARG A 291 14.52 0.26 -6.46
C ARG A 291 13.54 -0.29 -7.50
N ARG A 292 13.81 -0.12 -8.79
CA ARG A 292 12.99 -0.69 -9.87
C ARG A 292 13.36 -2.15 -10.12
N ASP A 293 12.38 -2.94 -10.59
CA ASP A 293 12.56 -4.31 -11.08
C ASP A 293 13.30 -4.29 -12.43
N ASP A 294 14.55 -3.80 -12.44
CA ASP A 294 15.40 -3.79 -13.61
C ASP A 294 16.43 -4.91 -13.45
N GLN A 295 16.22 -6.02 -14.17
CA GLN A 295 17.10 -7.21 -14.17
C GLN A 295 18.53 -6.93 -14.71
N MET A 296 18.90 -5.65 -14.88
CA MET A 296 20.16 -5.16 -15.44
C MET A 296 20.83 -4.05 -14.60
N ALA A 297 20.38 -3.79 -13.36
CA ALA A 297 20.99 -2.75 -12.52
C ALA A 297 22.32 -3.17 -11.84
N GLY A 298 22.63 -4.47 -11.81
CA GLY A 298 23.83 -5.00 -11.13
C GLY A 298 25.10 -5.13 -11.98
N VAL A 299 25.11 -4.63 -13.22
CA VAL A 299 26.28 -4.82 -14.13
C VAL A 299 27.17 -3.59 -14.22
N PHE A 300 26.70 -2.41 -13.79
CA PHE A 300 27.49 -1.18 -13.85
C PHE A 300 27.10 -0.22 -12.72
N ASP A 301 27.69 -0.40 -11.54
CA ASP A 301 28.16 0.74 -10.74
C ASP A 301 29.01 0.24 -9.58
N ASP A 302 30.34 0.30 -9.76
CA ASP A 302 31.29 0.40 -8.65
C ASP A 302 31.22 1.84 -8.10
N ALA A 303 30.05 2.22 -7.54
CA ALA A 303 29.90 3.46 -6.81
C ALA A 303 30.23 3.21 -5.34
N ASP A 304 31.00 4.11 -4.72
CA ASP A 304 31.28 4.09 -3.28
C ASP A 304 29.96 4.03 -2.47
N GLU A 305 29.51 2.82 -2.11
CA GLU A 305 28.28 2.61 -1.35
C GLU A 305 28.37 3.36 -0.02
N GLN A 306 27.50 4.34 0.16
CA GLN A 306 27.47 5.13 1.38
C GLN A 306 26.97 4.27 2.54
N PRO A 307 27.54 4.38 3.76
CA PRO A 307 27.15 3.56 4.91
C PRO A 307 25.65 3.61 5.28
N GLU A 308 24.93 4.65 4.88
CA GLU A 308 23.47 4.76 5.07
C GLU A 308 22.67 3.91 4.08
N GLN A 309 23.09 3.83 2.82
CA GLN A 309 22.40 3.02 1.80
C GLN A 309 22.47 1.54 2.16
N HIS A 310 23.62 1.05 2.63
CA HIS A 310 23.76 -0.33 3.10
C HIS A 310 22.82 -0.67 4.28
N LYS A 311 22.57 0.30 5.18
CA LYS A 311 21.59 0.13 6.26
C LYS A 311 20.17 0.02 5.72
N TRP A 312 19.82 0.83 4.71
CA TRP A 312 18.51 0.77 4.07
C TRP A 312 18.33 -0.51 3.27
N ASP A 313 19.33 -0.98 2.54
CA ASP A 313 19.30 -2.29 1.87
C ASP A 313 19.06 -3.41 2.87
N THR A 314 19.83 -3.45 3.95
CA THR A 314 19.65 -4.45 5.01
C THR A 314 18.25 -4.37 5.62
N LEU A 315 17.70 -3.17 5.82
CA LEU A 315 16.34 -2.97 6.32
C LEU A 315 15.30 -3.52 5.33
N LEU A 316 15.42 -3.21 4.05
CA LEU A 316 14.47 -3.64 3.01
C LEU A 316 14.53 -5.13 2.74
N ASP A 317 15.72 -5.73 2.76
CA ASP A 317 15.92 -7.17 2.62
C ASP A 317 15.30 -7.94 3.79
N ASN A 318 15.54 -7.48 5.03
CA ASN A 318 14.92 -8.08 6.22
C ASN A 318 13.39 -7.90 6.24
N TYR A 319 12.90 -6.80 5.67
CA TYR A 319 11.47 -6.54 5.51
C TYR A 319 10.84 -7.37 4.38
N GLY A 320 11.64 -7.86 3.43
CA GLY A 320 11.19 -8.62 2.27
C GLY A 320 10.70 -7.74 1.11
N TYR A 321 11.25 -6.54 0.95
CA TYR A 321 10.89 -5.59 -0.10
C TYR A 321 12.01 -5.46 -1.14
N SER A 322 11.83 -6.13 -2.27
CA SER A 322 12.85 -6.22 -3.32
C SER A 322 12.83 -5.02 -4.27
N SER A 323 11.65 -4.58 -4.69
CA SER A 323 11.47 -3.60 -5.76
C SER A 323 10.15 -2.84 -5.59
N THR A 324 10.08 -1.68 -6.23
CA THR A 324 8.93 -0.77 -6.29
C THR A 324 8.39 -0.75 -7.72
N ASP A 325 7.16 -1.23 -7.91
CA ASP A 325 6.47 -1.26 -9.19
C ASP A 325 5.43 -0.12 -9.35
N ALA A 326 4.64 -0.18 -10.43
CA ALA A 326 3.60 0.82 -10.69
C ALA A 326 2.43 0.78 -9.69
N PHE A 327 2.12 -0.40 -9.13
CA PHE A 327 1.12 -0.56 -8.08
C PHE A 327 1.58 0.11 -6.80
N ASP A 328 2.86 -0.09 -6.43
CA ASP A 328 3.44 0.52 -5.24
C ASP A 328 3.47 2.05 -5.32
N LEU A 329 3.82 2.58 -6.49
CA LEU A 329 3.79 4.02 -6.75
C LEU A 329 2.39 4.62 -6.59
N ALA A 330 1.37 3.95 -7.13
CA ALA A 330 -0.01 4.40 -7.01
C ALA A 330 -0.50 4.39 -5.55
N LEU A 331 -0.10 3.38 -4.77
CA LEU A 331 -0.37 3.33 -3.33
C LEU A 331 0.33 4.47 -2.59
N PHE A 332 1.59 4.77 -2.94
CA PHE A 332 2.34 5.85 -2.31
C PHE A 332 1.78 7.24 -2.61
N ASP A 333 1.26 7.45 -3.81
CA ASP A 333 0.53 8.69 -4.12
C ASP A 333 -0.66 8.87 -3.18
N GLY A 334 -1.36 7.78 -2.84
CA GLY A 334 -2.41 7.81 -1.82
C GLY A 334 -1.92 8.15 -0.42
N VAL A 335 -0.74 7.66 -0.02
CA VAL A 335 -0.10 8.02 1.27
C VAL A 335 0.17 9.53 1.34
N LYS A 336 0.68 10.13 0.25
CA LYS A 336 1.00 11.57 0.19
C LYS A 336 -0.24 12.45 0.16
N CYS A 337 -1.24 12.08 -0.64
CA CYS A 337 -2.42 12.89 -0.90
C CYS A 337 -3.54 12.67 0.13
N GLY A 338 -3.50 11.55 0.87
CA GLY A 338 -4.52 11.17 1.85
C GLY A 338 -5.80 10.57 1.26
N PHE A 339 -5.81 10.26 -0.05
CA PHE A 339 -6.89 9.58 -0.76
C PHE A 339 -6.33 8.78 -1.95
N PHE A 340 -7.00 7.70 -2.36
CA PHE A 340 -6.56 6.85 -3.46
C PHE A 340 -7.32 7.14 -4.76
N ASP A 341 -6.60 7.12 -5.89
CA ASP A 341 -7.22 6.99 -7.21
C ASP A 341 -7.61 5.52 -7.42
N GLU A 342 -8.87 5.19 -7.16
CA GLU A 342 -9.37 3.82 -7.27
C GLU A 342 -9.18 3.22 -8.66
N ASP A 343 -9.30 4.02 -9.73
CA ASP A 343 -9.18 3.52 -11.10
C ASP A 343 -7.72 3.20 -11.45
N LEU A 344 -6.78 3.98 -10.94
CA LEU A 344 -5.35 3.67 -11.04
C LEU A 344 -4.99 2.42 -10.24
N ILE A 345 -5.48 2.32 -9.00
CA ILE A 345 -5.26 1.15 -8.13
C ILE A 345 -5.82 -0.12 -8.78
N LYS A 346 -7.06 -0.10 -9.28
CA LYS A 346 -7.68 -1.27 -9.95
C LYS A 346 -6.91 -1.70 -11.19
N ARG A 347 -6.47 -0.76 -12.03
CA ARG A 347 -5.71 -1.07 -13.24
C ARG A 347 -4.39 -1.78 -12.92
N ASN A 348 -3.62 -1.23 -11.99
CA ASN A 348 -2.33 -1.82 -11.59
C ASN A 348 -2.51 -3.16 -10.84
N ALA A 349 -3.54 -3.25 -9.99
CA ALA A 349 -3.89 -4.49 -9.29
C ALA A 349 -4.31 -5.61 -10.25
N GLU A 350 -5.07 -5.29 -11.32
CA GLU A 350 -5.47 -6.27 -12.35
C GLU A 350 -4.26 -6.83 -13.11
N GLU A 351 -3.31 -5.96 -13.49
CA GLU A 351 -2.09 -6.38 -14.18
C GLU A 351 -1.26 -7.34 -13.30
N MET A 352 -1.05 -6.96 -12.04
CA MET A 352 -0.38 -7.81 -11.05
C MET A 352 -1.13 -9.13 -10.83
N ASN A 353 -2.45 -9.09 -10.72
CA ASN A 353 -3.31 -10.25 -10.52
C ASN A 353 -3.20 -11.25 -11.69
N GLU A 354 -3.22 -10.80 -12.94
CA GLU A 354 -3.03 -11.68 -14.09
C GLU A 354 -1.61 -12.26 -14.14
N ARG A 355 -0.56 -11.47 -13.80
CA ARG A 355 0.82 -11.98 -13.68
C ARG A 355 0.95 -13.06 -12.61
N LEU A 356 0.33 -12.86 -11.44
CA LEU A 356 0.36 -13.85 -10.36
C LEU A 356 -0.38 -15.14 -10.73
N LYS A 357 -1.56 -15.03 -11.35
CA LYS A 357 -2.29 -16.20 -11.85
C LYS A 357 -1.50 -16.98 -12.91
N GLN A 358 -0.74 -16.28 -13.76
CA GLN A 358 0.20 -16.91 -14.70
C GLN A 358 1.29 -17.67 -13.94
N MET A 359 1.93 -17.05 -12.94
CA MET A 359 2.97 -17.69 -12.14
C MET A 359 2.46 -18.93 -11.39
N ASP A 360 1.28 -18.86 -10.78
CA ASP A 360 0.68 -20.00 -10.07
C ASP A 360 0.34 -21.15 -11.04
N SER A 361 -0.10 -20.82 -12.26
CA SER A 361 -0.30 -21.82 -13.31
C SER A 361 1.00 -22.54 -13.64
N THR A 362 2.06 -21.78 -13.95
CA THR A 362 3.36 -22.34 -14.30
C THR A 362 3.90 -23.22 -13.16
N LYS A 363 3.76 -22.77 -11.91
CA LYS A 363 4.16 -23.55 -10.74
C LYS A 363 3.31 -24.81 -10.57
N SER A 364 1.99 -24.73 -10.70
CA SER A 364 1.09 -25.89 -10.58
C SER A 364 1.42 -26.96 -11.63
N PHE A 365 1.72 -26.55 -12.86
CA PHE A 365 2.17 -27.46 -13.91
C PHE A 365 3.56 -28.03 -13.62
N ALA A 366 4.51 -27.21 -13.17
CA ALA A 366 5.83 -27.67 -12.76
C ALA A 366 5.77 -28.70 -11.62
N ASP A 367 4.97 -28.45 -10.58
CA ASP A 367 4.77 -29.36 -9.44
C ASP A 367 4.10 -30.68 -9.91
N ALA A 368 3.13 -30.61 -10.83
CA ALA A 368 2.50 -31.80 -11.40
C ALA A 368 3.50 -32.64 -12.22
N TRP A 369 4.39 -31.98 -12.97
CA TRP A 369 5.47 -32.64 -13.70
C TRP A 369 6.58 -33.16 -12.78
N ALA A 370 6.85 -32.52 -11.65
CA ALA A 370 7.81 -33.01 -10.66
C ALA A 370 7.39 -34.37 -10.10
N LEU A 371 6.08 -34.60 -9.88
CA LEU A 371 5.56 -35.91 -9.46
C LEU A 371 5.90 -37.04 -10.45
N PHE A 372 6.03 -36.72 -11.74
CA PHE A 372 6.41 -37.67 -12.79
C PHE A 372 7.94 -37.80 -12.93
N HIS A 373 8.68 -36.69 -12.93
CA HIS A 373 10.12 -36.70 -13.20
C HIS A 373 10.99 -37.02 -11.97
N GLU A 374 10.51 -36.76 -10.75
CA GLU A 374 11.31 -36.86 -9.52
C GLU A 374 10.97 -38.11 -8.69
N SER A 375 10.26 -39.09 -9.27
CA SER A 375 9.90 -40.32 -8.56
C SER A 375 9.80 -41.55 -9.46
N PHE A 376 10.24 -42.70 -8.95
CA PHE A 376 9.98 -44.02 -9.53
C PHE A 376 8.88 -44.79 -8.77
N LYS A 377 8.18 -44.15 -7.82
CA LYS A 377 7.07 -44.78 -7.08
C LYS A 377 5.85 -44.93 -7.98
N ASP A 378 5.00 -45.92 -7.73
CA ASP A 378 3.68 -46.02 -8.38
C ASP A 378 2.69 -45.01 -7.76
N ASN A 379 2.86 -43.74 -8.13
CA ASN A 379 2.02 -42.60 -7.75
C ASN A 379 1.06 -42.20 -8.89
N THR A 380 0.70 -43.14 -9.76
CA THR A 380 -0.14 -42.92 -10.96
C THR A 380 -1.41 -42.10 -10.67
N ARG A 381 -2.08 -42.38 -9.55
CA ARG A 381 -3.32 -41.68 -9.17
C ARG A 381 -3.07 -40.20 -8.87
N ASP A 382 -1.95 -39.87 -8.26
CA ASP A 382 -1.63 -38.52 -7.82
C ASP A 382 -1.14 -37.67 -8.98
N ILE A 383 -0.33 -38.23 -9.89
CA ILE A 383 0.05 -37.59 -11.16
C ILE A 383 -1.19 -37.23 -11.99
N VAL A 384 -2.09 -38.20 -12.20
CA VAL A 384 -3.32 -37.99 -12.99
C VAL A 384 -4.19 -36.90 -12.34
N ARG A 385 -4.34 -36.92 -11.01
CA ARG A 385 -5.11 -35.90 -10.28
C ARG A 385 -4.47 -34.52 -10.44
N ALA A 386 -3.15 -34.42 -10.27
CA ALA A 386 -2.43 -33.16 -10.36
C ALA A 386 -2.53 -32.54 -11.76
N LEU A 387 -2.27 -33.32 -12.83
CA LEU A 387 -2.34 -32.84 -14.21
C LEU A 387 -3.75 -32.41 -14.62
N VAL A 388 -4.78 -33.18 -14.24
CA VAL A 388 -6.18 -32.83 -14.55
C VAL A 388 -6.59 -31.58 -13.77
N SER A 389 -6.20 -31.46 -12.50
CA SER A 389 -6.48 -30.28 -11.67
C SER A 389 -5.81 -29.03 -12.24
N ALA A 390 -4.51 -29.13 -12.57
CA ALA A 390 -3.75 -28.03 -13.15
C ALA A 390 -4.41 -27.52 -14.44
N MET A 391 -4.83 -28.43 -15.34
CA MET A 391 -5.56 -28.04 -16.55
C MET A 391 -6.94 -27.46 -16.25
N GLN A 392 -7.68 -28.03 -15.29
CA GLN A 392 -9.03 -27.59 -14.96
C GLN A 392 -9.05 -26.13 -14.49
N PHE A 393 -8.09 -25.73 -13.65
CA PHE A 393 -8.06 -24.40 -13.04
C PHE A 393 -7.21 -23.40 -13.83
N HIS A 394 -6.20 -23.85 -14.57
CA HIS A 394 -5.19 -22.96 -15.14
C HIS A 394 -5.01 -23.05 -16.67
N ALA A 395 -5.90 -23.72 -17.40
CA ALA A 395 -5.83 -23.87 -18.86
C ALA A 395 -5.51 -22.59 -19.66
N LYS A 396 -5.94 -21.39 -19.19
CA LYS A 396 -5.65 -20.10 -19.85
C LYS A 396 -4.16 -19.76 -19.89
N PHE A 397 -3.30 -20.43 -19.11
CA PHE A 397 -1.87 -20.11 -19.02
C PHE A 397 -0.94 -21.29 -19.40
N VAL A 398 -1.51 -22.42 -19.82
CA VAL A 398 -0.76 -23.62 -20.24
C VAL A 398 -0.31 -23.50 -21.70
N THR A 399 0.93 -23.86 -21.99
CA THR A 399 1.44 -23.85 -23.38
C THR A 399 0.92 -25.05 -24.19
N PRO A 400 0.86 -24.95 -25.53
CA PRO A 400 0.54 -26.10 -26.39
C PRO A 400 1.46 -27.31 -26.18
N SER A 401 2.74 -27.08 -25.85
CA SER A 401 3.71 -28.15 -25.55
C SER A 401 3.39 -28.88 -24.24
N GLU A 402 3.07 -28.14 -23.17
CA GLU A 402 2.66 -28.74 -21.89
C GLU A 402 1.34 -29.52 -22.00
N LEU A 403 0.39 -29.01 -22.79
CA LEU A 403 -0.83 -29.74 -23.13
C LEU A 403 -0.51 -31.06 -23.82
N ASN A 404 0.36 -31.03 -24.85
CA ASN A 404 0.77 -32.23 -25.56
C ASN A 404 1.39 -33.27 -24.61
N GLY A 405 2.30 -32.85 -23.73
CA GLY A 405 2.90 -33.70 -22.73
C GLY A 405 1.85 -34.32 -21.79
N ALA A 406 0.91 -33.51 -21.28
CA ALA A 406 -0.13 -33.97 -20.37
C ALA A 406 -1.07 -34.99 -21.04
N VAL A 407 -1.53 -34.72 -22.27
CA VAL A 407 -2.40 -35.63 -23.03
C VAL A 407 -1.67 -36.94 -23.33
N SER A 408 -0.42 -36.87 -23.80
CA SER A 408 0.41 -38.05 -24.13
C SER A 408 0.64 -38.94 -22.91
N LEU A 409 0.99 -38.33 -21.76
CA LEU A 409 1.20 -39.06 -20.52
C LEU A 409 -0.09 -39.71 -20.01
N LEU A 410 -1.22 -38.98 -20.02
CA LEU A 410 -2.52 -39.53 -19.61
C LEU A 410 -2.94 -40.73 -20.47
N LYS A 411 -2.71 -40.69 -21.78
CA LYS A 411 -2.93 -41.84 -22.68
C LYS A 411 -2.02 -43.01 -22.35
N THR A 412 -0.73 -42.74 -22.14
CA THR A 412 0.27 -43.76 -21.77
C THR A 412 -0.13 -44.48 -20.47
N LEU A 413 -0.71 -43.77 -19.51
CA LEU A 413 -1.24 -44.32 -18.25
C LEU A 413 -2.64 -44.96 -18.39
N GLY A 414 -3.17 -45.12 -19.61
CA GLY A 414 -4.49 -45.69 -19.89
C GLY A 414 -5.67 -44.83 -19.40
N ARG A 415 -5.48 -43.52 -19.22
CA ARG A 415 -6.50 -42.56 -18.75
C ARG A 415 -7.09 -41.74 -19.90
N GLU A 416 -7.52 -42.44 -20.95
CA GLU A 416 -8.18 -41.90 -22.15
C GLU A 416 -9.27 -40.84 -21.87
N ARG A 417 -10.15 -41.10 -20.90
CA ARG A 417 -11.22 -40.15 -20.54
C ARG A 417 -10.67 -38.84 -19.97
N ALA A 418 -9.61 -38.91 -19.17
CA ALA A 418 -8.97 -37.73 -18.60
C ALA A 418 -8.23 -36.93 -19.68
N ALA A 419 -7.53 -37.62 -20.59
CA ALA A 419 -6.85 -36.99 -21.73
C ALA A 419 -7.84 -36.19 -22.59
N LYS A 420 -8.99 -36.79 -22.94
CA LYS A 420 -10.06 -36.11 -23.69
C LYS A 420 -10.64 -34.90 -22.97
N TYR A 421 -10.85 -35.02 -21.64
CA TYR A 421 -11.34 -33.91 -20.83
C TYR A 421 -10.35 -32.74 -20.81
N VAL A 422 -9.08 -33.01 -20.53
CA VAL A 422 -7.99 -32.02 -20.48
C VAL A 422 -7.90 -31.26 -21.80
N LEU A 423 -7.89 -31.96 -22.93
CA LEU A 423 -7.84 -31.36 -24.26
C LEU A 423 -9.08 -30.51 -24.56
N ALA A 424 -10.28 -31.04 -24.35
CA ALA A 424 -11.52 -30.30 -24.62
C ALA A 424 -11.64 -29.05 -23.74
N HIS A 425 -11.25 -29.15 -22.46
CA HIS A 425 -11.27 -28.02 -21.54
C HIS A 425 -10.26 -26.94 -21.94
N PHE A 426 -9.06 -27.34 -22.36
CA PHE A 426 -8.04 -26.41 -22.88
C PHE A 426 -8.56 -25.61 -24.08
N ILE A 427 -9.05 -26.30 -25.12
CA ILE A 427 -9.56 -25.64 -26.34
C ILE A 427 -10.72 -24.70 -26.02
N LYS A 428 -11.62 -25.12 -25.12
CA LYS A 428 -12.76 -24.29 -24.68
C LYS A 428 -12.30 -23.04 -23.92
N ARG A 429 -11.34 -23.17 -23.00
CA ARG A 429 -10.86 -22.05 -22.16
C ARG A 429 -10.00 -21.06 -22.93
N ARG A 430 -9.40 -21.48 -24.04
CA ARG A 430 -8.59 -20.65 -24.93
C ARG A 430 -9.26 -20.33 -26.26
N GLN A 431 -10.58 -20.45 -26.34
CA GLN A 431 -11.34 -20.27 -27.58
C GLN A 431 -11.16 -18.89 -28.25
N ASP A 432 -10.80 -17.86 -27.46
CA ASP A 432 -10.65 -16.47 -27.86
C ASP A 432 -9.21 -16.14 -28.32
N GLU A 433 -8.28 -17.09 -28.26
CA GLU A 433 -6.92 -16.94 -28.79
C GLU A 433 -6.94 -16.79 -30.32
N ASP A 434 -5.92 -16.12 -30.85
CA ASP A 434 -5.87 -15.75 -32.26
C ASP A 434 -5.40 -16.90 -33.18
N TYR A 435 -5.41 -16.65 -34.49
CA TYR A 435 -4.95 -17.61 -35.49
C TYR A 435 -3.51 -18.07 -35.23
N ASN A 436 -2.61 -17.17 -34.85
CA ASN A 436 -1.19 -17.47 -34.67
C ASN A 436 -0.99 -18.42 -33.47
N PHE A 437 -1.79 -18.26 -32.41
CA PHE A 437 -1.78 -19.19 -31.29
C PHE A 437 -2.11 -20.63 -31.72
N TYR A 438 -3.09 -20.81 -32.61
CA TYR A 438 -3.51 -22.14 -33.08
C TYR A 438 -2.72 -22.66 -34.28
N ASP A 439 -2.01 -21.80 -35.02
CA ASP A 439 -1.11 -22.18 -36.11
C ASP A 439 0.21 -22.75 -35.56
N LEU A 440 0.19 -24.04 -35.26
CA LEU A 440 1.36 -24.76 -34.75
C LEU A 440 2.59 -24.67 -35.67
N ALA A 441 2.41 -24.46 -36.98
CA ALA A 441 3.53 -24.32 -37.91
C ALA A 441 4.33 -23.02 -37.70
N SER A 442 3.72 -22.02 -37.04
CA SER A 442 4.34 -20.74 -36.72
C SER A 442 5.02 -20.69 -35.35
N HIS A 443 4.82 -21.71 -34.50
CA HIS A 443 5.39 -21.75 -33.14
C HIS A 443 6.84 -22.28 -33.12
N PRO A 444 7.75 -21.67 -32.34
CA PRO A 444 9.00 -22.31 -31.96
C PRO A 444 8.68 -23.63 -31.24
N PHE A 445 9.39 -24.72 -31.56
CA PHE A 445 9.25 -26.05 -30.93
C PHE A 445 8.05 -26.92 -31.37
N THR A 446 7.50 -26.71 -32.58
CA THR A 446 6.43 -27.57 -33.15
C THR A 446 6.78 -29.07 -33.14
N GLU A 447 8.06 -29.40 -33.27
CA GLU A 447 8.57 -30.78 -33.28
C GLU A 447 8.22 -31.57 -32.00
N ASN A 448 7.93 -30.87 -30.90
CA ASN A 448 7.58 -31.46 -29.60
C ASN A 448 6.08 -31.73 -29.44
N ILE A 449 5.24 -31.36 -30.40
CA ILE A 449 3.79 -31.62 -30.38
C ILE A 449 3.47 -32.74 -31.36
N GLN A 450 3.20 -33.93 -30.83
CA GLN A 450 3.07 -35.17 -31.62
C GLN A 450 1.79 -35.95 -31.34
N ASP A 451 1.06 -35.63 -30.28
CA ASP A 451 -0.18 -36.34 -29.95
C ASP A 451 -1.25 -36.11 -31.05
N PRO A 452 -1.80 -37.19 -31.65
CA PRO A 452 -2.74 -37.06 -32.75
C PRO A 452 -4.03 -36.30 -32.41
N ASP A 453 -4.53 -36.41 -31.18
CA ASP A 453 -5.77 -35.73 -30.78
C ASP A 453 -5.51 -34.23 -30.59
N VAL A 454 -4.34 -33.86 -30.05
CA VAL A 454 -3.92 -32.46 -29.91
C VAL A 454 -3.76 -31.82 -31.29
N LEU A 455 -3.02 -32.47 -32.20
CA LEU A 455 -2.85 -32.00 -33.58
C LEU A 455 -4.20 -31.84 -34.29
N HIS A 456 -5.09 -32.83 -34.16
CA HIS A 456 -6.41 -32.77 -34.75
C HIS A 456 -7.25 -31.63 -34.17
N ALA A 457 -7.26 -31.45 -32.85
CA ALA A 457 -8.03 -30.39 -32.19
C ALA A 457 -7.55 -28.98 -32.58
N PHE A 458 -6.24 -28.76 -32.68
CA PHE A 458 -5.67 -27.50 -33.15
C PHE A 458 -6.01 -27.27 -34.63
N ALA A 459 -5.89 -28.29 -35.49
CA ALA A 459 -6.25 -28.17 -36.91
C ALA A 459 -7.75 -27.90 -37.11
N GLU A 460 -8.64 -28.56 -36.36
CA GLU A 460 -10.08 -28.30 -36.41
C GLU A 460 -10.41 -26.88 -35.95
N LYS A 461 -9.77 -26.39 -34.88
CA LYS A 461 -9.93 -25.01 -34.44
C LYS A 461 -9.38 -24.03 -35.48
N LEU A 462 -8.24 -24.33 -36.11
CA LEU A 462 -7.65 -23.53 -37.19
C LEU A 462 -8.64 -23.35 -38.35
N LYS A 463 -9.36 -24.41 -38.75
CA LYS A 463 -10.40 -24.36 -39.81
C LYS A 463 -11.58 -23.46 -39.46
N THR A 464 -11.81 -23.15 -38.18
CA THR A 464 -12.88 -22.23 -37.76
C THR A 464 -12.51 -20.76 -37.96
N PHE A 465 -11.22 -20.43 -38.08
CA PHE A 465 -10.80 -19.10 -38.51
C PHE A 465 -11.11 -18.98 -40.00
N ARG A 466 -11.98 -18.02 -40.37
CA ARG A 466 -12.34 -17.78 -41.77
C ARG A 466 -11.10 -17.40 -42.59
N GLU A 467 -10.96 -17.97 -43.77
CA GLU A 467 -10.07 -17.53 -44.87
C GLU A 467 -10.49 -16.16 -45.46
N GLU A 468 -10.91 -15.22 -44.62
CA GLU A 468 -11.23 -13.84 -45.02
C GLU A 468 -10.33 -12.86 -44.27
N ARG A 469 -9.02 -13.16 -44.15
CA ARG A 469 -8.08 -12.05 -43.92
C ARG A 469 -7.88 -11.37 -45.25
N SER A 470 -8.44 -10.17 -45.38
CA SER A 470 -8.14 -9.33 -46.53
C SER A 470 -6.63 -9.12 -46.62
N PRO A 471 -6.04 -9.00 -47.82
CA PRO A 471 -4.60 -8.79 -47.94
C PRO A 471 -4.08 -7.54 -47.18
N GLU A 472 -4.96 -6.57 -46.98
CA GLU A 472 -4.73 -5.43 -46.09
C GLU A 472 -4.53 -5.84 -44.63
N GLU A 473 -5.43 -6.67 -44.08
CA GLU A 473 -5.35 -7.13 -42.68
C GLU A 473 -4.11 -7.98 -42.43
N ILE A 474 -3.69 -8.76 -43.45
CA ILE A 474 -2.45 -9.51 -43.42
C ILE A 474 -1.27 -8.54 -43.28
N LEU A 475 -1.12 -7.57 -44.17
CA LEU A 475 -0.03 -6.59 -44.12
C LEU A 475 -0.07 -5.74 -42.85
N HIS A 476 -1.26 -5.39 -42.36
CA HIS A 476 -1.41 -4.64 -41.11
C HIS A 476 -0.96 -5.48 -39.90
N SER A 477 -1.31 -6.77 -39.86
CA SER A 477 -0.87 -7.70 -38.82
C SER A 477 0.64 -7.91 -38.85
N ILE A 478 1.23 -8.07 -40.04
CA ILE A 478 2.68 -8.22 -40.21
C ILE A 478 3.43 -6.99 -39.67
N GLY A 479 2.96 -5.79 -39.98
CA GLY A 479 3.55 -4.55 -39.49
C GLY A 479 3.42 -4.32 -37.98
N PHE A 480 2.58 -5.11 -37.28
CA PHE A 480 2.38 -5.01 -35.84
C PHE A 480 3.08 -6.15 -35.07
N ASN A 481 2.87 -7.39 -35.50
CA ASN A 481 3.31 -8.60 -34.80
C ASN A 481 4.61 -9.20 -35.37
N HIS A 482 5.15 -8.68 -36.47
CA HIS A 482 6.39 -9.14 -37.13
C HIS A 482 6.40 -10.65 -37.47
N GLY A 483 5.23 -11.26 -37.67
CA GLY A 483 5.06 -12.67 -38.02
C GLY A 483 4.07 -12.86 -39.17
N TRP A 484 4.35 -13.82 -40.04
CA TRP A 484 3.52 -14.21 -41.19
C TRP A 484 3.66 -15.71 -41.46
N SER A 485 2.66 -16.31 -42.09
CA SER A 485 2.70 -17.69 -42.58
C SER A 485 3.16 -17.76 -44.04
N GLN A 486 3.52 -18.97 -44.52
CA GLN A 486 3.80 -19.20 -45.94
C GLN A 486 2.53 -19.02 -46.82
N THR A 487 1.35 -19.16 -46.22
CA THR A 487 0.06 -18.97 -46.92
C THR A 487 -0.20 -17.48 -47.16
N ASP A 488 0.12 -16.64 -46.17
CA ASP A 488 0.00 -15.18 -46.26
C ASP A 488 0.88 -14.62 -47.38
N THR A 489 2.12 -15.08 -47.47
CA THR A 489 3.09 -14.59 -48.48
C THR A 489 2.72 -15.07 -49.88
N LYS A 490 2.21 -16.29 -50.02
CA LYS A 490 1.65 -16.76 -51.30
C LYS A 490 0.48 -15.90 -51.75
N LEU A 491 -0.48 -15.61 -50.86
CA LEU A 491 -1.63 -14.76 -51.18
C LEU A 491 -1.19 -13.33 -51.55
N LEU A 492 -0.32 -12.71 -50.76
CA LEU A 492 0.19 -11.37 -51.03
C LEU A 492 0.99 -11.28 -52.34
N ALA A 493 1.70 -12.35 -52.71
CA ALA A 493 2.42 -12.43 -53.98
C ALA A 493 1.50 -12.62 -55.19
N THR A 494 0.24 -13.05 -55.01
CA THR A 494 -0.74 -13.10 -56.11
C THR A 494 -1.33 -11.74 -56.45
N LEU A 495 -1.17 -10.74 -55.58
CA LEU A 495 -1.70 -9.40 -55.82
C LEU A 495 -0.95 -8.68 -56.94
N SER A 496 -1.72 -8.08 -57.85
CA SER A 496 -1.20 -7.22 -58.90
C SER A 496 -0.80 -5.84 -58.38
N VAL A 497 -0.06 -5.10 -59.21
CA VAL A 497 0.26 -3.68 -58.95
C VAL A 497 -1.01 -2.86 -58.73
N ASP A 498 -2.07 -3.13 -59.50
CA ASP A 498 -3.36 -2.42 -59.39
C ASP A 498 -4.08 -2.76 -58.07
N ASP A 499 -3.94 -3.98 -57.55
CA ASP A 499 -4.52 -4.36 -56.25
C ASP A 499 -3.84 -3.59 -55.11
N TYR A 500 -2.51 -3.51 -55.11
CA TYR A 500 -1.76 -2.70 -54.14
C TYR A 500 -2.07 -1.22 -54.27
N TYR A 501 -2.19 -0.72 -55.51
CA TYR A 501 -2.54 0.67 -55.79
C TYR A 501 -3.90 1.02 -55.17
N ASN A 502 -4.94 0.23 -55.45
CA ASN A 502 -6.29 0.44 -54.93
C ASN A 502 -6.32 0.31 -53.40
N MET A 503 -5.60 -0.67 -52.85
CA MET A 503 -5.49 -0.85 -51.40
C MET A 503 -4.87 0.37 -50.71
N PHE A 504 -3.73 0.87 -51.19
CA PHE A 504 -3.07 2.03 -50.59
C PHE A 504 -3.87 3.32 -50.73
N LYS A 505 -4.62 3.48 -51.84
CA LYS A 505 -5.49 4.66 -52.06
C LYS A 505 -6.69 4.71 -51.13
N ASN A 506 -7.17 3.56 -50.64
CA ASN A 506 -8.33 3.45 -49.76
C ASN A 506 -7.98 3.51 -48.25
N LEU A 507 -6.69 3.69 -47.91
CA LEU A 507 -6.23 3.69 -46.52
C LEU A 507 -5.67 5.05 -46.10
N GLU A 508 -5.84 5.38 -44.82
CA GLU A 508 -5.37 6.63 -44.22
C GLU A 508 -4.67 6.40 -42.87
N GLY A 509 -3.96 7.43 -42.39
CA GLY A 509 -3.40 7.48 -41.03
C GLY A 509 -2.33 6.41 -40.73
N LEU A 510 -2.33 5.94 -39.48
CA LEU A 510 -1.36 4.95 -38.97
C LEU A 510 -1.46 3.60 -39.70
N ARG A 511 -2.68 3.21 -40.10
CA ARG A 511 -2.95 1.95 -40.80
C ARG A 511 -2.27 1.90 -42.16
N LEU A 512 -2.42 2.97 -42.96
CA LEU A 512 -1.71 3.14 -44.24
C LEU A 512 -0.18 3.02 -44.07
N ARG A 513 0.38 3.71 -43.07
CA ARG A 513 1.85 3.71 -42.86
C ARG A 513 2.38 2.31 -42.54
N ARG A 514 1.65 1.53 -41.74
CA ARG A 514 2.02 0.17 -41.35
C ARG A 514 1.94 -0.80 -42.51
N VAL A 515 0.83 -0.75 -43.26
CA VAL A 515 0.61 -1.61 -44.42
C VAL A 515 1.68 -1.40 -45.50
N ILE A 516 2.02 -0.13 -45.82
CA ILE A 516 3.12 0.18 -46.74
C ILE A 516 4.48 -0.30 -46.19
N GLY A 517 4.75 -0.04 -44.91
CA GLY A 517 6.00 -0.45 -44.27
C GLY A 517 6.19 -1.97 -44.28
N ALA A 518 5.13 -2.73 -44.01
CA ALA A 518 5.15 -4.19 -44.06
C ALA A 518 5.41 -4.72 -45.48
N ALA A 519 4.71 -4.18 -46.49
CA ALA A 519 4.88 -4.62 -47.87
C ALA A 519 6.29 -4.35 -48.42
N LEU A 520 6.87 -3.17 -48.12
CA LEU A 520 8.23 -2.83 -48.54
C LEU A 520 9.31 -3.54 -47.71
N GLY A 521 9.01 -3.86 -46.45
CA GLY A 521 9.92 -4.52 -45.52
C GLY A 521 10.43 -5.89 -46.00
N PHE A 522 9.67 -6.56 -46.88
CA PHE A 522 10.07 -7.83 -47.49
C PHE A 522 11.38 -7.74 -48.29
N HIS A 523 11.74 -6.56 -48.81
CA HIS A 523 13.02 -6.35 -49.52
C HIS A 523 14.25 -6.44 -48.60
N GLY A 524 14.07 -6.24 -47.28
CA GLY A 524 15.14 -6.28 -46.29
C GLY A 524 15.45 -7.67 -45.73
N ILE A 525 14.67 -8.70 -46.11
CA ILE A 525 14.75 -10.05 -45.55
C ILE A 525 15.71 -10.90 -46.39
N ARG A 526 16.81 -11.37 -45.80
CA ARG A 526 17.88 -12.14 -46.47
C ARG A 526 17.50 -13.58 -46.91
N GLN A 527 16.24 -14.01 -46.77
CA GLN A 527 15.79 -15.38 -47.10
C GLN A 527 15.39 -15.53 -48.59
N GLN A 528 15.57 -16.73 -49.15
CA GLN A 528 15.37 -17.05 -50.57
C GLN A 528 13.90 -17.42 -50.95
N ASP A 529 12.88 -16.72 -50.44
CA ASP A 529 11.50 -16.92 -50.95
C ASP A 529 11.22 -15.94 -52.11
N PRO A 530 11.01 -16.42 -53.36
CA PRO A 530 10.69 -15.56 -54.50
C PRO A 530 9.42 -14.72 -54.31
N ALA A 531 8.50 -15.14 -53.43
CA ALA A 531 7.29 -14.40 -53.10
C ALA A 531 7.62 -13.03 -52.47
N TYR A 532 8.70 -12.92 -51.69
CA TYR A 532 9.04 -11.68 -50.98
C TYR A 532 9.45 -10.56 -51.93
N GLY A 533 10.26 -10.89 -52.95
CA GLY A 533 10.60 -9.95 -54.02
C GLY A 533 9.35 -9.48 -54.76
N THR A 534 8.48 -10.43 -55.13
CA THR A 534 7.23 -10.13 -55.86
C THR A 534 6.32 -9.16 -55.08
N ILE A 535 6.14 -9.37 -53.77
CA ILE A 535 5.36 -8.50 -52.89
C ILE A 535 5.95 -7.08 -52.85
N ALA A 536 7.26 -6.98 -52.57
CA ALA A 536 7.92 -5.69 -52.43
C ALA A 536 7.95 -4.91 -53.75
N ASP A 537 8.19 -5.59 -54.87
CA ASP A 537 8.29 -5.00 -56.20
C ASP A 537 6.92 -4.48 -56.67
N ASN A 538 5.86 -5.29 -56.52
CA ASN A 538 4.50 -4.86 -56.89
C ASN A 538 4.02 -3.71 -55.99
N ALA A 539 4.31 -3.74 -54.69
CA ALA A 539 3.99 -2.65 -53.78
C ALA A 539 4.78 -1.37 -54.11
N LYS A 540 6.07 -1.47 -54.44
CA LYS A 540 6.89 -0.32 -54.86
C LYS A 540 6.36 0.27 -56.17
N ALA A 541 6.04 -0.56 -57.15
CA ALA A 541 5.46 -0.11 -58.42
C ALA A 541 4.12 0.62 -58.22
N ALA A 542 3.26 0.10 -57.34
CA ALA A 542 1.99 0.75 -57.01
C ALA A 542 2.19 2.15 -56.39
N LEU A 543 3.17 2.28 -55.49
CA LEU A 543 3.51 3.57 -54.89
C LEU A 543 4.10 4.54 -55.92
N ILE A 544 4.91 4.07 -56.86
CA ILE A 544 5.42 4.89 -57.98
C ILE A 544 4.24 5.45 -58.80
N LEU A 545 3.23 4.64 -59.12
CA LEU A 545 2.02 5.11 -59.80
C LEU A 545 1.29 6.20 -58.99
N ILE A 546 1.09 6.00 -57.69
CA ILE A 546 0.46 6.99 -56.79
C ILE A 546 1.29 8.29 -56.74
N GLY A 547 2.62 8.17 -56.76
CA GLY A 547 3.56 9.29 -56.77
C GLY A 547 3.45 10.16 -58.01
N LYS A 548 3.23 9.54 -59.18
CA LYS A 548 3.09 10.22 -60.48
C LYS A 548 1.77 10.99 -60.63
N GLU A 549 0.78 10.77 -59.77
CA GLU A 549 -0.51 11.47 -59.82
C GLU A 549 -0.42 12.95 -59.42
N SER A 550 0.47 13.30 -58.48
CA SER A 550 0.61 14.69 -58.04
C SER A 550 1.96 14.97 -57.37
N PRO A 551 2.47 16.23 -57.45
CA PRO A 551 3.67 16.64 -56.71
C PRO A 551 3.56 16.41 -55.19
N LEU A 552 2.33 16.49 -54.64
CA LEU A 552 2.08 16.23 -53.22
C LEU A 552 2.28 14.76 -52.88
N ASN A 553 1.80 13.83 -53.71
CA ASN A 553 2.00 12.40 -53.49
C ASN A 553 3.48 12.03 -53.65
N ALA A 554 4.17 12.54 -54.67
CA ALA A 554 5.62 12.38 -54.83
C ALA A 554 6.38 12.79 -53.56
N ARG A 555 6.05 13.95 -52.97
CA ARG A 555 6.66 14.41 -51.71
C ARG A 555 6.33 13.50 -50.53
N ARG A 556 5.10 12.98 -50.44
CA ARG A 556 4.65 12.08 -49.35
C ARG A 556 5.36 10.73 -49.36
N LEU A 557 5.85 10.26 -50.51
CA LEU A 557 6.50 8.95 -50.66
C LEU A 557 7.98 8.93 -50.26
N LEU A 558 8.63 10.09 -50.11
CA LEU A 558 10.03 10.19 -49.66
C LEU A 558 10.27 9.51 -48.31
N LYS A 559 9.27 9.51 -47.42
CA LYS A 559 9.33 8.85 -46.10
C LYS A 559 9.40 7.31 -46.18
N PHE A 560 9.17 6.75 -47.36
CA PHE A 560 9.29 5.33 -47.67
C PHE A 560 10.47 5.06 -48.62
N HIS A 561 11.40 6.01 -48.77
CA HIS A 561 12.59 5.92 -49.62
C HIS A 561 12.31 5.75 -51.12
N ILE A 562 11.14 6.18 -51.60
CA ILE A 562 10.85 6.31 -53.03
C ILE A 562 11.22 7.74 -53.44
N THR A 563 12.25 7.85 -54.27
CA THR A 563 12.91 9.12 -54.61
C THR A 563 12.38 9.73 -55.90
N ALA A 564 12.80 10.95 -56.21
CA ALA A 564 12.48 11.59 -57.49
C ALA A 564 13.02 10.80 -58.69
N ASP A 565 14.14 10.08 -58.53
CA ASP A 565 14.73 9.24 -59.57
C ASP A 565 13.90 7.98 -59.84
N ASP A 566 13.21 7.44 -58.82
CA ASP A 566 12.25 6.34 -58.99
C ASP A 566 10.95 6.79 -59.69
N LEU A 567 10.67 8.10 -59.70
CA LEU A 567 9.47 8.71 -60.26
C LEU A 567 9.70 9.38 -61.63
N ALA A 568 10.95 9.51 -62.06
CA ALA A 568 11.32 9.90 -63.42
C ALA A 568 10.87 8.83 -64.43
#